data_AF-A0A1Q4W9C2-F1
#
_entry.id   AF-A0A1Q4W9C2-F1
#
_cell.length_a   1.000
_cell.length_b   1.000
_cell.length_c   1.000
_cell.angle_alpha   90.00
_cell.angle_beta   90.00
_cell.angle_gamma   90.00
#
_symmetry.space_group_name_H-M   'P 1'
#
loop_
_entity.id
_entity.type
_entity.pdbx_description
1 polymer ?
#
loop_
_entity_poly.entity_id
_entity_poly.type
_entity_poly.pdbx_seq_one_letter_code
_entity_poly.pdbx_strand_id
1 'polypeptide(L)' 'MIVHASRKAHLPGCPHILPADVEPPVYGWVLDPSPGAWRRLSASNPLHATGGNTQRSATSRCQDCDATQ' A
#
# COMPACT_ATOMS: atom_id res chain seq x y z
N MET A 1 -6.03 0.02 -0.83
CA MET A 1 -4.64 -0.43 -0.60
C MET A 1 -3.94 0.53 0.35
N ILE A 2 -3.11 0.01 1.25
CA ILE A 2 -2.35 0.78 2.25
C ILE A 2 -0.89 0.91 1.77
N VAL A 3 -0.30 2.11 1.91
CA VAL A 3 1.07 2.42 1.53
C VAL A 3 1.88 2.74 2.79
N HIS A 4 2.82 1.87 3.12
CA HIS A 4 3.65 2.00 4.32
C HIS A 4 4.93 2.81 4.05
N ALA A 5 5.52 3.38 5.10
CA ALA A 5 6.77 4.15 5.05
C ALA A 5 7.95 3.37 4.43
N SER A 6 7.95 2.03 4.52
CA SER A 6 8.96 1.16 3.90
C SER A 6 8.83 1.00 2.37
N ARG A 7 7.95 1.77 1.72
CA ARG A 7 7.62 1.66 0.28
C ARG A 7 7.01 0.31 -0.10
N LYS A 8 6.38 -0.38 0.86
CA LYS A 8 5.57 -1.58 0.63
C LYS A 8 4.09 -1.24 0.61
N ALA A 9 3.37 -1.83 -0.35
CA ALA A 9 1.90 -1.80 -0.35
C ALA A 9 1.35 -3.01 0.38
N HIS A 10 0.27 -2.80 1.11
CA HIS A 10 -0.48 -3.83 1.84
C HIS A 10 -1.95 -3.81 1.42
N LEU A 11 -2.59 -4.97 1.45
CA LEU A 11 -4.04 -5.07 1.34
C LEU A 11 -4.67 -4.84 2.72
N PRO A 12 -5.91 -4.31 2.80
CA PRO A 12 -6.65 -4.25 4.06
C PRO A 12 -6.72 -5.63 4.73
N GLY A 13 -6.53 -5.69 6.05
CA GLY A 13 -6.47 -6.96 6.79
C GLY A 13 -5.10 -7.64 6.81
N CYS A 14 -4.05 -7.02 6.27
CA CYS A 14 -2.69 -7.53 6.39
C CYS A 14 -2.27 -7.66 7.87
N PRO A 15 -1.79 -8.82 8.34
CA PRO A 15 -1.42 -9.02 9.75
C PRO A 15 -0.21 -8.19 10.19
N HIS A 16 0.57 -7.67 9.24
CA HIS A 16 1.68 -6.76 9.51
C HIS A 16 1.25 -5.34 9.84
N ILE A 17 -0.01 -4.99 9.58
CA ILE A 17 -0.54 -3.66 9.77
C ILE A 17 -1.62 -3.73 10.85
N LEU A 18 -1.38 -3.06 11.97
CA LEU A 18 -2.43 -2.81 12.95
C LEU A 18 -3.35 -1.71 12.40
N PRO A 19 -4.67 -1.96 12.25
CA PRO A 19 -5.59 -0.97 11.69
C PRO A 19 -5.60 0.36 12.45
N ALA A 20 -5.36 0.32 13.78
CA ALA A 20 -5.28 1.49 14.64
C ALA A 20 -4.08 2.39 14.30
N ASP A 21 -3.02 1.86 13.70
CA ASP A 21 -1.81 2.60 13.36
C ASP A 21 -1.87 3.22 11.96
N VAL A 22 -2.92 2.94 11.16
CA VAL A 22 -3.04 3.43 9.79
C VAL A 22 -3.44 4.90 9.77
N GLU A 23 -2.48 5.77 10.07
CA GLU A 23 -2.64 7.20 10.12
C GLU A 23 -1.45 7.96 9.46
N PRO A 24 -1.68 9.19 8.96
CA PRO A 24 -0.57 10.06 8.58
C PRO A 24 0.25 10.45 9.82
N PRO A 25 1.57 10.71 9.68
CA PRO A 25 2.34 10.75 8.43
C PRO A 25 2.96 9.38 8.06
N VAL A 26 2.74 8.34 8.86
CA VAL A 26 3.40 7.04 8.65
C VAL A 26 2.80 6.36 7.42
N TYR A 27 1.49 6.39 7.29
CA TYR A 27 0.76 5.70 6.24
C TYR A 27 0.09 6.66 5.24
N GLY A 28 0.05 6.21 4.00
CA GLY A 28 -0.88 6.69 2.99
C GLY A 28 -1.78 5.54 2.52
N TRP A 29 -2.81 5.84 1.74
CA TRP A 29 -3.69 4.83 1.18
C TRP A 29 -4.27 5.25 -0.16
N VAL A 30 -4.78 4.27 -0.89
CA VAL A 30 -5.57 4.42 -2.12
C VAL A 30 -6.89 3.69 -1.90
N LEU A 31 -7.99 4.43 -1.78
CA LEU A 31 -9.32 3.86 -1.52
C LEU A 31 -9.85 3.11 -2.74
N ASP A 32 -9.70 3.70 -3.93
CA ASP A 32 -10.15 3.13 -5.20
C ASP A 32 -8.95 2.93 -6.15
N PRO A 33 -8.22 1.82 -6.02
CA PRO A 33 -7.10 1.54 -6.90
C PRO A 33 -7.57 1.09 -8.28
N SER A 34 -6.91 1.57 -9.33
CA SER A 34 -7.22 1.12 -10.70
C SER A 34 -7.15 -0.41 -10.84
N PRO A 35 -8.00 -1.03 -11.67
CA PRO A 35 -7.99 -2.48 -11.88
C PRO A 35 -6.58 -2.99 -12.21
N GLY A 36 -6.12 -4.00 -11.47
CA GLY A 36 -4.79 -4.59 -11.62
C GLY A 36 -3.62 -3.77 -11.05
N ALA A 37 -3.87 -2.66 -10.34
CA ALA A 37 -2.81 -1.85 -9.73
C ALA A 37 -1.90 -2.66 -8.79
N TRP A 38 -2.47 -3.61 -8.03
CA TRP A 38 -1.68 -4.54 -7.22
C TRP A 38 -0.68 -5.34 -8.05
N ARG A 39 -1.14 -6.00 -9.12
CA ARG A 39 -0.31 -6.84 -10.00
C ARG A 39 0.77 -6.04 -10.74
N ARG A 40 0.49 -4.78 -11.10
CA ARG A 40 1.44 -3.91 -11.79
C ARG A 40 2.42 -3.20 -10.85
N LEU A 41 2.23 -3.30 -9.53
CA LEU A 41 3.06 -2.60 -8.55
C LEU A 41 4.51 -3.08 -8.64
N SER A 42 5.39 -2.16 -9.00
CA SER A 42 6.83 -2.39 -9.15
C SER A 42 7.60 -1.08 -8.98
N ALA A 43 8.93 -1.13 -9.00
CA ALA A 43 9.76 0.07 -8.98
C ALA A 43 9.49 1.00 -10.18
N SER A 44 9.21 0.42 -11.35
CA SER A 44 8.90 1.18 -12.59
C SER A 44 7.45 1.67 -12.66
N ASN A 45 6.55 1.08 -11.87
CA ASN A 45 5.15 1.49 -11.77
C ASN A 45 4.73 1.53 -10.29
N PRO A 46 5.14 2.59 -9.56
CA PRO A 46 4.81 2.75 -8.15
C PRO A 46 3.32 3.04 -7.92
N LEU A 47 2.83 2.64 -6.76
CA LEU A 47 1.50 3.03 -6.27
C LEU A 47 1.64 4.26 -5.38
N HIS A 48 1.08 5.38 -5.80
CA HIS A 48 1.06 6.62 -5.04
C HIS A 48 -0.19 6.71 -4.15
N ALA A 49 -0.01 7.09 -2.89
CA ALA A 49 -1.13 7.31 -1.99
C ALA A 49 -1.96 8.52 -2.44
N THR A 50 -3.29 8.38 -2.41
CA THR A 50 -4.25 9.45 -2.72
C THR A 50 -4.96 9.98 -1.47
N GLY A 51 -4.82 9.29 -0.33
CA GLY A 51 -5.27 9.74 0.99
C GLY A 51 -4.27 9.42 2.09
N GLY A 52 -4.47 9.99 3.28
CA GLY A 52 -3.50 9.93 4.37
C GLY A 52 -2.27 10.79 4.06
N ASN A 53 -1.08 10.22 4.20
CA ASN A 53 0.14 10.87 3.70
C ASN A 53 0.32 10.63 2.19
N THR A 54 -0.06 11.63 1.38
CA THR A 54 0.03 11.60 -0.08
C THR A 54 1.47 11.66 -0.62
N GLN A 55 2.47 11.92 0.23
CA GLN A 55 3.89 11.80 -0.12
C GLN A 55 4.38 10.35 -0.14
N ARG A 56 3.54 9.39 0.30
CA ARG A 56 3.91 7.97 0.31
C ARG A 56 3.69 7.34 -1.07
N SER A 57 4.67 6.54 -1.47
CA SER A 57 4.59 5.67 -2.63
C SER A 57 5.12 4.29 -2.29
N ALA A 58 4.42 3.25 -2.73
CA ALA A 58 4.92 1.88 -2.68
C ALA A 58 5.54 1.52 -4.04
N THR A 59 6.61 0.74 -4.00
CA THR A 59 7.29 0.19 -5.19
C THR A 59 7.31 -1.34 -5.17
N SER A 60 6.82 -1.95 -4.10
CA SER A 60 6.78 -3.41 -3.95
C SER A 60 5.56 -3.82 -3.12
N ARG A 61 5.17 -5.08 -3.29
CA ARG A 61 4.07 -5.72 -2.56
C ARG A 61 4.57 -6.28 -1.24
N CYS A 62 3.72 -6.28 -0.22
CA CYS A 62 3.89 -7.15 0.94
C CYS A 62 3.81 -8.60 0.46
N GLN A 63 4.80 -9.42 0.83
CA GLN A 63 4.88 -10.81 0.37
C GLN A 63 3.67 -11.64 0.84
N ASP A 64 3.25 -11.48 2.10
CA ASP A 64 2.13 -12.23 2.64
C ASP A 64 0.80 -11.86 1.98
N CYS A 65 0.59 -10.56 1.71
CA CYS A 65 -0.59 -10.14 0.93
C CYS A 65 -0.57 -10.68 -0.50
N ASP A 66 0.62 -10.84 -1.09
CA ASP A 66 0.75 -11.36 -2.46
C ASP A 66 0.52 -12.86 -2.53
N ALA A 67 0.90 -13.60 -1.48
CA ALA A 67 0.65 -15.04 -1.37
C ALA A 67 -0.84 -15.38 -1.17
N THR A 68 -1.66 -14.43 -0.72
CA THR A 68 -3.09 -14.62 -0.46
C THR A 68 -4.02 -14.15 -1.60
N GLN A 69 -3.47 -13.79 -2.76
CA GLN A 69 -4.19 -13.29 -3.93
C GLN A 69 -4.43 -14.35 -5.00
#